data_AF-A0A8K2A8Q1-F1
#
_entry.id   AF-A0A8K2A8Q1-F1
#
_cell.length_a   1.000
_cell.length_b   1.000
_cell.length_c   1.000
_cell.angle_alpha   90.00
_cell.angle_beta   90.00
_cell.angle_gamma   90.00
#
_symmetry.space_group_name_H-M   'P 1'
#
loop_
_entity.id
_entity.type
_entity.pdbx_description
1 polymer ?
#
loop_
_entity_poly.entity_id
_entity_poly.type
_entity_poly.pdbx_seq_one_letter_code
_entity_poly.pdbx_strand_id
1 'polypeptide(L)'
;MMSRHVYGDAAFITPDLMQAKRHTTQAPGARFASAAFVTGGLDPVQQRTDWLDLVESVTMAKLAIAGQQTPPKSKAEIDMLSAMAGVQSAQTSGSLGMVEECPEQILAVLLPFFKQHLVD
;
A
#
# COMPACT_ATOMS: atom_id res chain seq x y z
N MET A 1 -8.44 11.57 7.85
CA MET A 1 -7.41 11.07 6.90
C MET A 1 -6.61 9.95 7.55
N MET A 2 -5.98 10.15 8.71
CA MET A 2 -5.34 9.04 9.43
C MET A 2 -6.36 8.08 10.02
N SER A 3 -7.30 8.59 10.83
CA SER A 3 -8.44 7.79 11.28
C SER A 3 -9.33 7.42 10.10
N ARG A 4 -9.70 6.13 10.00
CA ARG A 4 -10.57 5.50 8.99
C ARG A 4 -9.98 5.27 7.59
N HIS A 5 -9.10 6.16 7.11
CA HIS A 5 -8.56 6.05 5.73
C HIS A 5 -7.21 5.34 5.69
N VAL A 6 -6.30 5.71 6.58
CA VAL A 6 -5.01 5.04 6.72
C VAL A 6 -5.14 3.91 7.73
N TYR A 7 -5.70 4.22 8.91
CA TYR A 7 -5.84 3.25 9.98
C TYR A 7 -7.29 2.83 10.16
N GLY A 8 -7.49 1.52 10.25
CA GLY A 8 -8.78 0.89 10.52
C GLY A 8 -9.23 1.07 11.97
N ASP A 9 -8.28 1.07 12.91
CA ASP A 9 -8.52 1.28 14.33
C ASP A 9 -7.96 2.63 14.78
N ALA A 10 -8.84 3.48 15.33
CA ALA A 10 -8.43 4.77 15.87
C ALA A 10 -7.55 4.64 17.12
N ALA A 11 -7.65 3.54 17.87
CA ALA A 11 -6.82 3.30 19.04
C ALA A 11 -5.35 3.05 18.69
N PHE A 12 -5.06 2.64 17.45
CA PHE A 12 -3.70 2.51 16.93
C PHE A 12 -3.00 3.87 16.76
N ILE A 13 -3.76 4.98 16.67
CA ILE A 13 -3.22 6.32 16.49
C ILE A 13 -2.77 6.90 17.83
N THR A 14 -1.60 6.47 18.30
CA THR A 14 -1.00 6.90 19.57
C THR A 14 -0.16 8.17 19.42
N PRO A 15 0.11 8.90 20.52
CA PRO A 15 1.06 10.01 20.51
C PRO A 15 2.46 9.62 19.98
N ASP A 16 2.92 8.40 20.32
CA ASP A 16 4.23 7.89 19.88
C ASP A 16 4.24 7.65 18.37
N LEU A 17 3.18 7.04 17.81
CA LEU A 17 3.04 6.88 16.36
C LEU A 17 3.06 8.24 15.66
N MET A 18 2.33 9.21 16.21
CA MET A 18 2.26 10.58 15.67
C MET A 18 3.63 11.28 15.74
N GLN A 19 4.37 11.10 16.84
CA GLN A 19 5.72 11.63 16.98
C GLN A 19 6.67 11.00 15.96
N ALA A 20 6.62 9.68 15.78
CA ALA A 20 7.43 8.96 14.81
C ALA A 20 7.15 9.43 13.38
N LYS A 21 5.86 9.52 12.99
CA LYS A 21 5.46 10.05 11.67
C LYS A 21 5.92 11.49 11.47
N ARG A 22 5.82 12.34 12.50
CA ARG A 22 6.28 13.74 12.45
C ARG A 22 7.81 13.83 12.32
N HIS A 23 8.56 12.97 13.00
CA HIS A 23 10.01 13.01 12.95
C HIS A 23 10.54 12.89 11.51
N THR A 24 9.97 11.98 10.71
CA THR A 24 10.32 11.81 9.29
C THR A 24 10.11 13.09 8.48
N THR A 25 9.08 13.89 8.79
CA THR A 25 8.81 15.14 8.06
C THR A 25 9.79 16.27 8.41
N GLN A 26 10.59 16.11 9.48
CA GLN A 26 11.60 17.08 9.89
C GLN A 26 12.99 16.82 9.26
N ALA A 27 13.18 15.69 8.56
CA ALA A 27 14.47 15.38 7.95
C ALA A 27 14.86 16.42 6.88
N PRO A 28 16.16 16.77 6.73
CA PRO A 28 16.61 17.65 5.66
C PRO A 28 16.13 17.19 4.29
N GLY A 29 15.47 18.08 3.55
CA GLY A 29 14.92 17.78 2.23
C GLY A 29 13.53 17.13 2.22
N ALA A 30 12.98 16.72 3.36
CA ALA A 30 11.66 16.05 3.42
C ALA A 30 10.51 16.88 2.82
N ARG A 31 10.58 18.22 2.91
CA ARG A 31 9.60 19.13 2.29
C ARG A 31 9.48 18.95 0.77
N PHE A 32 10.55 18.57 0.09
CA PHE A 32 10.54 18.36 -1.36
C PHE A 32 9.90 17.03 -1.73
N ALA A 33 10.04 16.01 -0.89
CA ALA A 33 9.41 14.71 -1.10
C ALA A 33 7.87 14.81 -1.03
N SER A 34 7.34 15.55 -0.05
CA SER A 34 5.89 15.78 0.04
C SER A 34 5.36 16.53 -1.17
N ALA A 35 6.07 17.58 -1.63
CA ALA A 35 5.70 18.33 -2.82
C ALA A 35 5.72 17.44 -4.08
N ALA A 36 6.80 16.69 -4.31
CA ALA A 36 6.91 15.80 -5.46
C ALA A 36 5.83 14.70 -5.46
N PHE A 37 5.47 14.17 -4.29
CA PHE A 37 4.38 13.20 -4.17
C PHE A 37 3.03 13.80 -4.55
N VAL A 38 2.65 14.95 -4.00
CA VAL A 38 1.31 15.54 -4.26
C VAL A 38 1.15 16.12 -5.65
N THR A 39 2.23 16.58 -6.28
CA THR A 39 2.19 17.10 -7.66
C THR A 39 2.35 15.99 -8.71
N GLY A 40 2.49 14.72 -8.29
CA GLY A 40 2.77 13.61 -9.21
C GLY A 40 4.17 13.66 -9.83
N GLY A 41 5.09 14.49 -9.31
CA GLY A 41 6.48 14.57 -9.79
C GLY A 41 7.30 13.30 -9.52
N LEU A 42 6.76 12.37 -8.74
CA LEU A 42 7.31 11.02 -8.54
C LEU A 42 6.59 9.94 -9.36
N ASP A 43 5.45 10.28 -9.97
CA ASP A 43 4.64 9.30 -10.68
C ASP A 43 5.19 9.12 -12.10
N PRO A 44 5.58 7.89 -12.51
CA PRO A 44 6.03 7.64 -13.87
C PRO A 44 4.89 7.69 -14.89
N VAL A 45 3.62 7.72 -14.46
CA VAL A 45 2.47 7.69 -15.37
C VAL A 45 1.83 9.07 -15.55
N GLN A 46 1.33 9.35 -16.76
CA GLN A 46 0.66 10.61 -17.06
C GLN A 46 -0.87 10.48 -17.02
N GLN A 47 -1.39 9.29 -17.32
CA GLN A 47 -2.81 8.98 -17.24
C GLN A 47 -3.06 7.87 -16.21
N ARG A 48 -4.25 7.91 -15.60
CA ARG A 48 -4.66 6.94 -14.57
C ARG A 48 -4.64 5.49 -15.07
N THR A 49 -4.68 5.22 -16.36
CA THR A 49 -4.68 3.84 -16.89
C THR A 49 -3.27 3.31 -17.16
N ASP A 50 -2.27 4.17 -17.36
CA ASP A 50 -0.96 3.74 -17.85
C ASP A 50 -0.21 2.86 -16.83
N TRP A 51 -0.59 2.90 -15.55
CA TRP A 51 0.05 2.03 -14.54
C TRP A 51 -0.36 0.56 -14.70
N LEU A 52 -1.51 0.27 -15.33
CA LEU A 52 -1.92 -1.10 -15.62
C LEU A 52 -0.98 -1.73 -16.66
N ASP A 53 -0.55 -0.96 -17.67
CA ASP A 53 0.43 -1.41 -18.66
C ASP A 53 1.78 -1.73 -18.00
N LEU A 54 2.19 -0.92 -17.02
CA LEU A 54 3.39 -1.21 -16.21
C LEU A 54 3.26 -2.53 -15.45
N VAL A 55 2.11 -2.77 -14.81
CA VAL A 55 1.85 -4.02 -14.09
C VAL A 55 1.81 -5.23 -15.03
N GLU A 56 1.23 -5.09 -16.22
CA GLU A 56 1.19 -6.14 -17.24
C GLU A 56 2.59 -6.48 -17.75
N SER A 57 3.44 -5.47 -17.95
CA SER A 57 4.83 -5.65 -18.41
C SER A 57 5.73 -6.42 -17.42
N VAL A 58 5.37 -6.45 -16.13
CA VAL A 58 6.12 -7.17 -15.09
C VAL A 58 5.84 -8.66 -15.18
N THR A 59 6.87 -9.44 -15.49
CA THR A 59 6.83 -10.90 -15.64
C THR A 59 6.96 -11.67 -14.32
N MET A 60 7.37 -10.98 -13.25
CA MET A 60 7.50 -11.57 -11.91
C MET A 60 6.13 -11.88 -11.32
N ALA A 61 6.09 -12.81 -10.35
CA ALA A 61 4.88 -13.07 -9.59
C ALA A 61 4.43 -11.81 -8.84
N LYS A 62 3.11 -11.54 -8.87
CA LYS A 62 2.50 -10.34 -8.28
C LYS A 62 1.44 -10.74 -7.27
N LEU A 63 1.38 -10.03 -6.15
CA LEU A 63 0.37 -10.19 -5.11
C LEU A 63 -0.24 -8.84 -4.75
N ALA A 64 -1.55 -8.72 -4.87
CA ALA A 64 -2.32 -7.59 -4.37
C ALA A 64 -2.96 -7.96 -3.03
N ILE A 65 -2.79 -7.11 -2.01
CA ILE A 65 -3.39 -7.30 -0.69
C ILE A 65 -4.32 -6.11 -0.42
N ALA A 66 -5.56 -6.38 -0.04
CA ALA A 66 -6.54 -5.36 0.31
C ALA A 66 -6.98 -5.47 1.77
N GLY A 67 -6.96 -4.35 2.49
CA GLY A 67 -7.57 -4.26 3.82
C GLY A 67 -9.10 -4.22 3.72
N GLN A 68 -9.80 -4.91 4.60
CA GLN A 68 -11.27 -4.94 4.65
C GLN A 68 -11.91 -3.55 4.81
N GLN A 69 -11.20 -2.60 5.44
CA GLN A 69 -11.65 -1.23 5.67
C GLN A 69 -11.01 -0.22 4.71
N THR A 70 -10.44 -0.70 3.58
CA THR A 70 -9.84 0.17 2.55
C THR A 70 -10.90 1.15 2.01
N PRO A 71 -10.57 2.46 1.84
CA PRO A 71 -11.50 3.43 1.28
C PRO A 71 -12.00 3.03 -0.13
N PRO A 72 -13.26 3.32 -0.49
CA PRO A 72 -13.86 2.82 -1.73
C PRO A 72 -13.06 3.10 -3.00
N LYS A 73 -12.48 4.31 -3.12
CA LYS A 73 -11.69 4.69 -4.30
C LYS A 73 -10.43 3.82 -4.42
N SER A 74 -9.64 3.70 -3.34
CA SER A 74 -8.45 2.86 -3.33
C SER A 74 -8.78 1.39 -3.50
N LYS A 75 -9.89 0.93 -2.90
CA LYS A 75 -10.37 -0.44 -3.05
C LYS A 75 -10.69 -0.75 -4.51
N ALA A 76 -11.33 0.17 -5.24
CA ALA A 76 -11.58 -0.02 -6.67
C ALA A 76 -10.29 -0.18 -7.49
N GLU A 77 -9.23 0.57 -7.19
CA GLU A 77 -7.91 0.38 -7.85
C GLU A 77 -7.31 -0.99 -7.55
N ILE A 78 -7.36 -1.43 -6.28
CA ILE A 78 -6.83 -2.74 -5.87
C ILE A 78 -7.66 -3.89 -6.45
N ASP A 79 -8.98 -3.72 -6.55
CA ASP A 79 -9.87 -4.72 -7.15
C ASP A 79 -9.60 -4.83 -8.66
N MET A 80 -9.29 -3.72 -9.36
CA MET A 80 -8.82 -3.75 -10.75
C MET A 80 -7.49 -4.49 -10.88
N LEU A 81 -6.51 -4.18 -10.04
CA LEU A 81 -5.22 -4.88 -10.00
C LEU A 81 -5.39 -6.39 -9.75
N SER A 82 -6.25 -6.75 -8.80
CA SER A 82 -6.52 -8.14 -8.42
C SER A 82 -7.20 -8.95 -9.53
N ALA A 83 -7.91 -8.27 -10.45
CA ALA A 83 -8.55 -8.90 -11.59
C ALA A 83 -7.59 -9.11 -12.79
N MET A 84 -6.38 -8.55 -12.75
CA MET A 84 -5.40 -8.70 -13.83
C MET A 84 -4.83 -10.12 -13.88
N ALA A 85 -4.53 -10.59 -15.09
CA ALA A 85 -3.89 -11.88 -15.29
C ALA A 85 -2.51 -11.95 -14.59
N GLY A 86 -2.24 -13.06 -13.90
CA GLY A 86 -0.98 -13.28 -13.20
C GLY A 86 -0.83 -12.49 -11.89
N VAL A 87 -1.88 -11.83 -11.40
CA VAL A 87 -1.92 -11.20 -10.08
C VAL A 87 -2.67 -12.11 -9.12
N GLN A 88 -2.00 -12.56 -8.06
CA GLN A 88 -2.64 -13.21 -6.93
C GLN A 88 -3.27 -12.14 -6.03
N SER A 89 -4.36 -12.47 -5.34
CA SER A 89 -5.08 -11.53 -4.47
C SER A 89 -5.31 -12.09 -3.07
N ALA A 90 -5.19 -11.25 -2.06
CA ALA A 90 -5.51 -11.59 -0.67
C ALA A 90 -6.23 -10.44 0.05
N GLN A 91 -6.89 -10.75 1.15
CA GLN A 91 -7.51 -9.77 2.04
C GLN A 91 -7.03 -9.93 3.47
N THR A 92 -6.89 -8.81 4.18
CA THR A 92 -6.54 -8.78 5.61
C THR A 92 -7.42 -7.79 6.37
N SER A 93 -7.35 -7.80 7.70
CA SER A 93 -7.90 -6.71 8.50
C SER A 93 -7.18 -5.38 8.22
N GLY A 94 -7.80 -4.28 8.66
CA GLY A 94 -7.24 -2.94 8.56
C GLY A 94 -7.65 -2.17 7.30
N SER A 95 -7.03 -1.00 7.13
CA SER A 95 -7.24 -0.10 5.99
C SER A 95 -5.94 0.04 5.19
N LEU A 96 -5.59 1.23 4.68
CA LEU A 96 -4.38 1.42 3.87
C LEU A 96 -3.06 1.23 4.64
N GLY A 97 -3.08 1.36 5.96
CA GLY A 97 -1.96 1.22 6.90
C GLY A 97 -1.87 -0.17 7.56
N MET A 98 -2.56 -1.18 7.01
CA MET A 98 -2.63 -2.54 7.53
C MET A 98 -1.27 -3.22 7.81
N VAL A 99 -0.19 -2.82 7.12
CA VAL A 99 1.17 -3.32 7.40
C VAL A 99 1.65 -2.90 8.79
N GLU A 100 1.26 -1.71 9.23
CA GLU A 100 1.60 -1.20 10.56
C GLU A 100 0.62 -1.72 11.63
N GLU A 101 -0.68 -1.79 11.31
CA GLU A 101 -1.73 -2.21 12.27
C GLU A 101 -1.83 -3.72 12.47
N CYS A 102 -1.61 -4.49 11.41
CA CYS A 102 -1.85 -5.93 11.37
C CYS A 102 -0.64 -6.68 10.77
N PRO A 103 0.59 -6.45 11.27
CA PRO A 103 1.81 -6.98 10.65
C PRO A 103 1.82 -8.51 10.59
N GLU A 104 1.31 -9.20 11.62
CA GLU A 104 1.26 -10.66 11.65
C GLU A 104 0.33 -11.25 10.57
N GLN A 105 -0.83 -10.62 10.34
CA GLN A 105 -1.76 -11.06 9.29
C GLN A 105 -1.17 -10.83 7.90
N ILE A 106 -0.52 -9.69 7.70
CA ILE A 106 0.18 -9.38 6.45
C ILE A 106 1.30 -10.40 6.21
N LEU A 107 2.08 -10.73 7.23
CA LEU A 107 3.15 -11.71 7.12
C LEU A 107 2.62 -13.12 6.82
N ALA A 108 1.50 -13.52 7.43
CA ALA A 108 0.86 -14.79 7.16
C ALA A 108 0.41 -14.93 5.69
N VAL A 109 0.08 -13.82 5.03
CA VAL A 109 -0.24 -13.77 3.59
C VAL A 109 1.03 -13.74 2.73
N LEU A 110 2.05 -12.96 3.12
CA LEU A 110 3.28 -12.80 2.34
C LEU A 110 4.17 -14.04 2.36
N LEU A 111 4.29 -14.74 3.49
CA LEU A 111 5.22 -15.88 3.62
C LEU A 111 4.93 -17.03 2.64
N PRO A 112 3.68 -17.49 2.45
CA PRO A 112 3.39 -18.50 1.43
C PRO A 112 3.73 -18.02 0.02
N PHE A 113 3.40 -16.76 -0.30
CA PHE A 113 3.71 -16.16 -1.60
C PHE A 113 5.21 -16.15 -1.86
N PHE A 114 6.01 -15.70 -0.89
CA PHE A 114 7.47 -15.72 -1.00
C PHE A 114 8.00 -17.15 -1.11
N LYS A 115 7.55 -18.10 -0.30
CA LYS A 115 8.00 -19.50 -0.43
C LYS A 115 7.70 -20.11 -1.80
N GLN A 116 6.62 -19.68 -2.45
CA GLN A 116 6.23 -20.17 -3.77
C GLN A 116 7.07 -19.56 -4.90
N HIS A 117 7.43 -18.27 -4.80
CA HIS A 117 7.96 -17.49 -5.93
C HIS A 117 9.35 -16.90 -5.70
N LEU A 118 9.83 -16.89 -4.46
CA LEU A 118 11.21 -16.59 -4.06
C LEU A 118 11.84 -17.90 -3.57
N VAL A 119 12.31 -18.71 -4.52
CA VAL A 119 13.24 -19.81 -4.24
C VAL A 119 14.57 -19.41 -4.86
N ASP A 120 15.66 -19.61 -4.12
CA ASP A 120 17.05 -19.36 -4.55
C ASP A 120 17.38 -19.95 -5.93
#